data_AF-A0A4U3A7V8-F1
#
_entry.id   AF-A0A4U3A7V8-F1
#
_cell.length_a   1.000
_cell.length_b   1.000
_cell.length_c   1.000
_cell.angle_alpha   90.00
_cell.angle_beta   90.00
_cell.angle_gamma   90.00
#
_symmetry.space_group_name_H-M   'P 1'
#
loop_
_entity.id
_entity.type
_entity.pdbx_description
1 polymer ?
#
loop_
_entity_poly.entity_id
_entity_poly.type
_entity_poly.pdbx_seq_one_letter_code
_entity_poly.pdbx_strand_id
1 'polypeptide(L)'
;MFQKFLASVGIGNAKVDTVLEKDEYIVGEEILGKVHITGGSVSQQIESIYLTLSTSYVREVDDKKVTATYDLERVRLTEPFSVEPNEKKEIPFSFIMPV
;
A
#
# COMPACT_ATOMS: atom_id res chain seq x y z
N MET A 1 -22.28 -17.15 5.11
CA MET A 1 -21.61 -17.13 6.43
C MET A 1 -20.21 -17.74 6.36
N PHE A 2 -20.06 -18.97 5.86
CA PHE A 2 -18.76 -19.66 5.76
C PHE A 2 -17.68 -18.88 5.00
N GLN A 3 -17.99 -18.33 3.81
CA GLN A 3 -17.01 -17.54 3.03
C GLN A 3 -16.56 -16.25 3.74
N LYS A 4 -17.46 -15.59 4.49
CA LYS A 4 -17.11 -14.40 5.30
C LYS A 4 -16.15 -14.76 6.44
N PHE A 5 -16.33 -15.93 7.04
CA PHE A 5 -15.43 -16.44 8.08
C PHE A 5 -14.04 -16.76 7.52
N LEU A 6 -13.95 -17.42 6.37
CA LEU A 6 -12.66 -17.68 5.71
C LEU A 6 -11.93 -16.39 5.31
N ALA A 7 -12.66 -15.40 4.79
CA ALA A 7 -12.10 -14.07 4.49
C ALA A 7 -11.54 -13.40 5.76
N SER A 8 -12.28 -13.43 6.88
CA SER A 8 -11.79 -12.86 8.16
C SER A 8 -10.50 -13.49 8.69
N VAL A 9 -10.16 -14.72 8.27
CA VAL A 9 -8.94 -15.44 8.65
C VAL A 9 -7.83 -15.30 7.59
N GLY A 10 -8.04 -14.50 6.53
CA GLY A 10 -7.04 -14.22 5.49
C GLY A 10 -7.26 -14.93 4.15
N ILE A 11 -8.25 -15.82 4.05
CA ILE A 11 -8.47 -16.67 2.87
C ILE A 11 -9.48 -15.99 1.92
N GLY A 12 -9.02 -15.61 0.72
CA GLY A 12 -9.88 -15.00 -0.30
C GLY A 12 -10.23 -13.55 -0.01
N ASN A 13 -9.32 -12.80 0.61
CA ASN A 13 -9.39 -11.35 0.81
C ASN A 13 -9.15 -10.57 -0.48
N ALA A 14 -9.47 -9.28 -0.44
CA ALA A 14 -9.08 -8.37 -1.50
C ALA A 14 -7.54 -8.36 -1.63
N LYS A 15 -7.06 -8.28 -2.88
CA LYS A 15 -5.65 -8.13 -3.21
C LYS A 15 -5.38 -6.69 -3.61
N VAL A 16 -4.25 -6.16 -3.19
CA VAL A 16 -3.79 -4.82 -3.53
C VAL A 16 -2.40 -4.95 -4.15
N ASP A 17 -2.20 -4.30 -5.28
CA ASP A 17 -0.95 -4.29 -6.03
C ASP A 17 -0.63 -2.85 -6.45
N THR A 18 0.56 -2.37 -6.09
CA THR A 18 0.99 -1.00 -6.38
C THR A 18 2.00 -1.02 -7.49
N VAL A 19 1.72 -0.32 -8.59
CA VAL A 19 2.57 -0.25 -9.77
C VAL A 19 3.03 1.19 -9.96
N LEU A 20 4.35 1.38 -9.94
CA LEU A 20 5.01 2.64 -10.28
C LEU A 20 5.31 2.65 -11.77
N GLU A 21 5.36 3.84 -12.37
CA GLU A 21 5.72 3.98 -13.80
C GLU A 21 7.22 3.75 -14.06
N LYS A 22 8.07 3.92 -13.05
CA LYS A 22 9.52 3.73 -13.11
C LYS A 22 10.03 2.96 -11.89
N ASP A 23 11.22 2.39 -12.02
CA ASP A 23 11.97 1.72 -10.96
C ASP A 23 12.91 2.66 -10.20
N GLU A 24 13.37 3.72 -10.86
CA GLU A 24 14.28 4.73 -10.30
C GLU A 24 13.69 6.15 -10.45
N TYR A 25 13.85 6.95 -9.39
CA TYR A 25 13.41 8.34 -9.30
C TYR A 25 14.51 9.19 -8.65
N ILE A 26 14.58 10.47 -9.02
CA ILE A 26 15.44 11.44 -8.34
C ILE A 26 14.67 12.27 -7.30
N VAL A 27 15.39 12.85 -6.34
CA VAL A 27 14.82 13.75 -5.34
C VAL A 27 14.08 14.92 -6.01
N GLY A 28 12.88 15.23 -5.53
CA GLY A 28 12.01 16.25 -6.11
C GLY A 28 11.29 15.85 -7.40
N GLU A 29 11.52 14.65 -7.93
CA GLU A 29 10.78 14.12 -9.08
C GLU A 29 9.33 13.76 -8.69
N GLU A 30 8.39 13.97 -9.61
CA GLU A 30 7.02 13.49 -9.45
C GLU A 30 6.97 11.97 -9.66
N ILE A 31 6.46 11.27 -8.66
CA ILE A 31 6.21 9.84 -8.69
C ILE A 31 4.77 9.62 -9.14
N LEU A 32 4.61 8.93 -10.26
CA LEU A 32 3.31 8.51 -10.81
C LEU A 32 3.13 7.01 -10.64
N GLY A 33 1.91 6.59 -10.31
CA GLY A 33 1.59 5.19 -10.18
C GLY A 33 0.11 4.90 -10.00
N LYS A 34 -0.19 3.61 -9.86
CA LYS A 34 -1.54 3.08 -9.73
C LYS A 34 -1.59 2.01 -8.66
N VAL A 35 -2.64 2.04 -7.85
CA VAL A 35 -3.00 0.93 -6.98
C VAL A 35 -4.10 0.13 -7.64
N HIS A 36 -3.80 -1.12 -8.00
CA HIS A 36 -4.77 -2.09 -8.48
C HIS A 36 -5.35 -2.88 -7.31
N ILE A 37 -6.67 -2.97 -7.27
CA ILE A 37 -7.40 -3.67 -6.22
C ILE A 37 -8.26 -4.72 -6.88
N THR A 38 -8.14 -5.95 -6.44
CA THR A 38 -9.04 -7.05 -6.83
C THR A 38 -9.80 -7.51 -5.62
N GLY A 39 -11.13 -7.35 -5.65
CA GLY A 39 -12.02 -7.82 -4.61
C GLY A 39 -11.89 -9.32 -4.37
N GLY A 40 -12.07 -9.72 -3.11
CA GLY A 40 -11.94 -11.11 -2.71
C GLY A 40 -13.14 -11.97 -3.10
N SER A 41 -13.40 -12.98 -2.28
CA SER A 41 -14.53 -13.90 -2.43
C SER A 41 -15.87 -13.37 -1.87
N VAL A 42 -15.83 -12.26 -1.13
CA VAL A 42 -16.99 -11.57 -0.53
C VAL A 42 -16.79 -10.05 -0.66
N SER A 43 -17.91 -9.31 -0.63
CA SER A 43 -17.90 -7.85 -0.55
C SER A 43 -17.19 -7.42 0.74
N GLN A 44 -16.29 -6.43 0.62
CA GLN A 44 -15.45 -5.91 1.70
C GLN A 44 -15.53 -4.39 1.73
N GLN A 45 -15.51 -3.81 2.92
CA GLN A 45 -15.35 -2.38 3.12
C GLN A 45 -13.87 -2.08 3.34
N ILE A 46 -13.33 -1.17 2.55
CA ILE A 46 -11.97 -0.63 2.68
C ILE A 46 -12.11 0.76 3.27
N GLU A 47 -11.54 1.00 4.46
CA GLU A 47 -11.62 2.31 5.13
C GLU A 47 -10.71 3.35 4.48
N SER A 48 -9.49 2.94 4.14
CA SER A 48 -8.51 3.81 3.48
C SER A 48 -7.34 2.98 2.95
N ILE A 49 -6.71 3.50 1.91
CA ILE A 49 -5.40 3.05 1.44
C ILE A 49 -4.40 4.16 1.71
N TYR A 50 -3.26 3.78 2.31
CA TYR A 50 -2.12 4.66 2.50
C TYR A 50 -0.97 4.16 1.66
N LEU A 51 -0.30 5.08 0.97
CA LEU A 51 1.01 4.87 0.40
C LEU A 51 2.04 5.42 1.39
N THR A 52 3.03 4.62 1.75
CA THR A 52 4.14 5.06 2.61
C THR A 52 5.45 4.91 1.85
N LEU A 53 6.20 6.00 1.74
CA LEU A 53 7.58 5.97 1.29
C LEU A 53 8.47 5.79 2.51
N SER A 54 9.20 4.68 2.58
CA SER A 54 10.08 4.37 3.71
C SER A 54 11.50 4.08 3.21
N THR A 55 12.47 4.35 4.07
CA THR A 55 13.87 3.97 3.87
C THR A 55 14.36 3.13 5.04
N SER A 56 15.43 2.36 4.83
CA SER A 56 16.09 1.59 5.89
C SER A 56 17.50 2.13 6.14
N TYR A 57 17.85 2.27 7.41
CA TYR A 57 19.17 2.72 7.84
C TYR A 57 19.71 1.80 8.94
N VAL A 58 21.04 1.74 9.07
CA VAL A 58 21.70 1.00 10.14
C VAL A 58 22.04 1.99 11.25
N ARG A 59 21.67 1.65 12.49
CA ARG A 59 22.12 2.35 13.69
C ARG A 59 22.83 1.40 14.64
N GLU A 60 23.73 1.93 15.46
CA GLU A 60 24.40 1.15 16.49
C GLU A 60 23.66 1.29 17.83
N VAL A 61 23.40 0.15 18.47
CA VAL A 61 22.85 0.05 19.83
C VAL A 61 23.71 -0.97 20.56
N ASP A 62 24.37 -0.56 21.63
CA ASP A 62 25.26 -1.42 22.45
C ASP A 62 26.30 -2.20 21.59
N ASP A 63 27.04 -1.48 20.74
CA ASP A 63 28.03 -2.02 19.78
C ASP A 63 27.47 -3.03 18.77
N LYS A 64 26.14 -3.10 18.59
CA LYS A 64 25.48 -3.94 17.58
C LYS A 64 24.81 -3.09 16.51
N LYS A 65 25.01 -3.48 15.26
CA LYS A 65 24.30 -2.91 14.11
C LYS A 65 22.86 -3.42 14.09
N VAL A 66 21.90 -2.49 14.10
CA VAL A 66 20.47 -2.75 14.01
C VAL A 66 19.91 -2.01 12.80
N THR A 67 19.25 -2.73 11.89
CA THR A 67 18.49 -2.12 10.81
C THR A 67 17.20 -1.53 11.37
N ALA A 68 16.95 -0.25 11.06
CA ALA A 68 15.75 0.47 11.40
C ALA A 68 15.10 1.02 10.12
N THR A 69 13.78 1.16 10.15
CA THR A 69 12.99 1.78 9.08
C THR A 69 12.58 3.18 9.49
N TYR A 70 12.59 4.11 8.55
CA TYR A 70 12.08 5.47 8.71
C TYR A 70 11.07 5.76 7.60
N ASP A 71 9.89 6.21 7.98
CA ASP A 71 8.86 6.65 7.04
C ASP A 71 9.13 8.11 6.67
N LEU A 72 9.47 8.34 5.40
CA LEU A 72 9.76 9.66 4.83
C LEU A 72 8.47 10.43 4.59
N GLU A 73 7.47 9.75 4.04
CA GLU A 73 6.17 10.34 3.72
C GLU A 73 5.06 9.29 3.78
N ARG A 74 3.86 9.72 4.16
CA ARG A 74 2.65 8.90 4.15
C ARG A 74 1.49 9.67 3.54
N VAL A 75 0.95 9.16 2.44
CA VAL A 75 -0.14 9.78 1.69
C VAL A 75 -1.39 8.91 1.80
N ARG A 76 -2.53 9.52 2.13
CA ARG A 76 -3.85 8.84 2.05
C ARG A 76 -4.35 8.91 0.61
N LEU A 77 -4.54 7.75 -0.02
CA LEU A 77 -4.97 7.65 -1.41
C LEU A 77 -6.48 7.61 -1.58
N THR A 78 -7.23 7.18 -0.56
CA THR A 78 -8.68 6.93 -0.70
C THR A 78 -9.48 7.31 0.54
N GLU A 79 -10.70 7.78 0.29
CA GLU A 79 -11.81 7.70 1.24
C GLU A 79 -12.34 6.26 1.36
N PRO A 80 -13.21 5.94 2.34
CA PRO A 80 -13.79 4.61 2.46
C PRO A 80 -14.61 4.21 1.23
N PHE A 81 -14.52 2.95 0.82
CA PHE A 81 -15.32 2.40 -0.27
C PHE A 81 -15.53 0.89 -0.12
N SER A 82 -16.53 0.35 -0.84
CA SER A 82 -16.75 -1.09 -0.94
C SER A 82 -16.09 -1.67 -2.19
N VAL A 83 -15.54 -2.88 -2.08
CA VAL A 83 -15.11 -3.69 -3.22
C VAL A 83 -15.91 -4.98 -3.25
N GLU A 84 -16.59 -5.22 -4.36
CA GLU A 84 -17.41 -6.42 -4.57
C GLU A 84 -16.55 -7.64 -4.93
N PRO A 85 -17.07 -8.88 -4.81
CA PRO A 85 -16.30 -10.09 -5.12
C PRO A 85 -15.73 -10.06 -6.54
N ASN A 86 -14.41 -10.25 -6.68
CA ASN A 86 -13.65 -10.18 -7.93
C ASN A 86 -13.71 -8.83 -8.67
N GLU A 87 -14.29 -7.78 -8.07
CA GLU A 87 -14.31 -6.45 -8.68
C GLU A 87 -12.88 -5.91 -8.82
N LYS A 88 -12.57 -5.32 -9.97
CA LYS A 88 -11.29 -4.64 -10.20
C LYS A 88 -11.48 -3.14 -10.09
N LYS A 89 -10.71 -2.51 -9.22
CA LYS A 89 -10.61 -1.05 -9.11
C LYS A 89 -9.17 -0.61 -9.35
N GLU A 90 -9.02 0.57 -9.90
CA GLU A 90 -7.72 1.22 -10.11
C GLU A 90 -7.77 2.61 -9.49
N ILE A 91 -6.74 2.93 -8.72
CA ILE A 91 -6.63 4.19 -8.00
C ILE A 91 -5.31 4.84 -8.41
N PRO A 92 -5.34 5.82 -9.32
CA PRO A 92 -4.14 6.55 -9.69
C PRO A 92 -3.67 7.42 -8.53
N PHE A 93 -2.36 7.59 -8.41
CA PHE A 93 -1.75 8.49 -7.44
C PHE A 93 -0.58 9.24 -8.04
N SER A 94 -0.29 10.40 -7.44
CA SER A 94 0.91 11.18 -7.70
C SER A 94 1.38 11.86 -6.41
N PHE A 95 2.69 11.97 -6.21
CA PHE A 95 3.29 12.76 -5.15
C PHE A 95 4.73 13.15 -5.53
N ILE A 96 5.31 14.13 -4.85
CA ILE A 96 6.68 14.59 -5.10
C ILE A 96 7.65 13.84 -4.19
N MET A 97 8.72 13.28 -4.75
CA MET A 97 9.79 12.65 -3.99
C MET A 97 10.37 13.65 -2.96
N PRO A 98 10.30 13.36 -1.64
CA PRO A 98 10.79 14.26 -0.61
C PRO A 98 12.28 14.59 -0.75
N VAL A 99 12.64 15.81 -0.29
CA VAL A 99 14.02 16.34 -0.22
C VAL A 99 14.73 16.00 1.08
#